data_AF-A0A0G1L5J0-F1
#
_entry.id   AF-A0A0G1L5J0-F1
#
_cell.length_a   1.000
_cell.length_b   1.000
_cell.length_c   1.000
_cell.angle_alpha   90.00
_cell.angle_beta   90.00
_cell.angle_gamma   90.00
#
_symmetry.space_group_name_H-M   'P 1'
#
loop_
_entity.id
_entity.type
_entity.pdbx_description
1 polymer ?
#
loop_
_entity_poly.entity_id
_entity_poly.type
_entity_poly.pdbx_seq_one_letter_code
_entity_poly.pdbx_strand_id
1 'polypeptide(L)'
;MPIRRVNNKHLLADFELLFKIVAVFSLLLIAFSLCYYLLFFLTGREHKWWETARGRERAVIACLGEAQESYQQQWDNACQRIDEGKNCTLLTDTAAIMDARLVGWKDECFRRYPPATITY
;
A
#
# COMPACT_ATOMS: atom_id res chain seq x y z
N MET A 1 -44.09 35.77 -61.19
CA MET A 1 -43.53 34.71 -60.33
C MET A 1 -43.28 35.29 -58.94
N PRO A 2 -43.96 34.86 -57.86
CA PRO A 2 -43.69 35.38 -56.53
C PRO A 2 -42.44 34.71 -55.94
N ILE A 3 -41.48 35.52 -55.50
CA ILE A 3 -40.28 35.08 -54.79
C ILE A 3 -40.70 34.64 -53.37
N ARG A 4 -40.65 33.33 -53.12
CA ARG A 4 -40.97 32.72 -51.82
C ARG A 4 -39.87 33.10 -50.82
N ARG A 5 -40.17 34.07 -49.95
CA ARG A 5 -39.28 34.55 -48.88
C ARG A 5 -39.20 33.46 -47.81
N VAL A 6 -38.10 32.70 -47.80
CA VAL A 6 -37.85 31.61 -46.82
C VAL A 6 -37.65 32.23 -45.44
N ASN A 7 -38.41 31.74 -44.47
CA ASN A 7 -38.50 32.31 -43.12
C ASN A 7 -37.31 31.82 -42.27
N ASN A 8 -36.15 32.47 -42.40
CA ASN A 8 -34.88 32.12 -41.73
C ASN A 8 -34.88 32.22 -40.18
N LYS A 9 -35.97 32.69 -39.58
CA LYS A 9 -36.06 32.88 -38.11
C LYS A 9 -36.11 31.56 -37.34
N HIS A 10 -36.70 30.51 -37.92
CA HIS A 10 -36.80 29.20 -37.26
C HIS A 10 -35.44 28.50 -37.21
N LEU A 11 -34.68 28.58 -38.31
CA LEU A 11 -33.31 28.06 -38.40
C LEU A 11 -32.38 28.67 -37.34
N LEU A 12 -32.48 29.97 -37.09
CA LEU A 12 -31.61 30.66 -36.12
C LEU A 12 -31.82 30.18 -34.68
N ALA A 13 -33.07 29.89 -34.28
CA ALA A 13 -33.38 29.35 -32.96
C ALA A 13 -32.87 27.91 -32.77
N ASP A 14 -32.95 27.09 -33.82
CA ASP A 14 -32.46 25.71 -33.80
C ASP A 14 -30.92 25.66 -33.67
N PHE A 15 -30.20 26.60 -34.30
CA PHE A 15 -28.75 26.73 -34.15
C PHE A 15 -28.32 27.11 -32.72
N GLU A 16 -29.05 28.02 -32.07
CA GLU A 16 -28.74 28.43 -30.70
C GLU A 16 -28.95 27.28 -29.70
N LEU A 17 -30.00 26.49 -29.90
CA LEU A 17 -30.28 25.30 -29.09
C LEU A 17 -29.18 24.23 -29.30
N LEU A 18 -28.80 23.95 -30.54
CA LEU A 18 -27.72 23.03 -30.87
C LEU A 18 -26.39 23.44 -30.23
N PHE A 19 -26.04 24.73 -30.31
CA PHE A 19 -24.80 25.23 -29.72
C PHE A 19 -24.77 25.03 -28.19
N LYS A 20 -25.88 25.32 -27.50
CA LYS A 20 -26.00 25.10 -26.05
C LYS A 20 -25.85 23.63 -25.69
N ILE A 21 -26.48 22.73 -26.45
CA ILE A 21 -26.36 21.28 -26.24
C ILE A 21 -24.90 20.85 -26.39
N VAL A 22 -24.24 21.24 -27.50
CA VAL A 22 -22.84 20.89 -27.76
C VAL A 22 -21.91 21.45 -26.67
N ALA A 23 -22.12 22.68 -26.22
CA ALA A 23 -21.34 23.30 -25.17
C ALA A 23 -21.47 22.54 -23.83
N VAL A 24 -22.69 22.16 -23.44
CA VAL A 24 -22.94 21.38 -22.22
C VAL A 24 -22.30 20.00 -22.30
N PHE A 25 -22.45 19.29 -23.42
CA PHE A 25 -21.80 17.99 -23.61
C PHE A 25 -20.27 18.09 -23.54
N SER A 26 -19.70 19.14 -24.14
CA SER A 26 -18.25 19.37 -24.10
C SER A 26 -17.76 19.61 -22.66
N LEU A 27 -18.48 20.42 -21.89
CA LEU A 27 -18.19 20.66 -20.48
C LEU A 27 -18.29 19.38 -19.65
N LEU A 28 -19.32 18.56 -19.89
CA LEU A 28 -19.49 17.28 -19.19
C LEU A 28 -18.36 16.30 -19.51
N LEU A 29 -17.90 16.22 -20.76
CA LEU A 29 -16.78 15.37 -21.14
C LEU A 29 -15.46 15.81 -20.49
N ILE A 30 -15.21 17.12 -20.42
CA ILE A 30 -14.03 17.67 -19.74
C ILE A 30 -14.10 17.36 -18.25
N ALA A 31 -15.24 17.60 -17.61
CA ALA A 31 -15.43 17.29 -16.19
C ALA A 31 -15.25 15.80 -15.91
N PHE A 32 -15.82 14.93 -16.75
CA PHE A 32 -15.68 13.49 -16.61
C PHE A 32 -14.23 13.05 -16.81
N SER A 33 -13.52 13.61 -17.79
CA SER A 33 -12.09 13.35 -18.01
C SER A 33 -11.26 13.77 -16.81
N LEU A 34 -11.47 14.97 -16.26
CA LEU A 34 -10.79 15.44 -15.06
C LEU A 34 -11.10 14.56 -13.85
N CYS A 35 -12.36 14.18 -13.63
CA CYS A 35 -12.74 13.25 -12.58
C CYS A 35 -12.08 11.88 -12.75
N TYR A 36 -12.03 11.34 -13.98
CA TYR A 36 -11.35 10.08 -14.26
C TYR A 36 -9.85 10.17 -13.95
N TYR A 37 -9.18 11.23 -14.40
CA TYR A 37 -7.76 11.47 -14.11
C TYR A 37 -7.53 11.63 -12.61
N LEU A 38 -8.33 12.42 -11.90
CA LEU A 38 -8.18 12.62 -10.47
C LEU A 38 -8.42 11.31 -9.72
N LEU A 39 -9.50 10.59 -9.98
CA LEU A 39 -9.81 9.34 -9.29
C LEU A 39 -8.77 8.27 -9.59
N PHE A 40 -8.44 8.00 -10.85
CA PHE A 40 -7.53 6.92 -11.21
C PHE A 40 -6.07 7.24 -10.87
N PHE A 41 -5.63 8.50 -11.07
CA PHE A 41 -4.24 8.88 -10.84
C PHE A 41 -3.93 9.12 -9.36
N LEU A 42 -4.88 9.62 -8.56
CA LEU A 42 -4.70 9.73 -7.11
C LEU A 42 -4.77 8.34 -6.45
N THR A 43 -5.79 7.53 -6.75
CA THR A 43 -5.91 6.18 -6.16
C THR A 43 -4.79 5.24 -6.61
N GLY A 44 -4.35 5.33 -7.86
CA GLY A 44 -3.26 4.50 -8.39
C GLY A 44 -1.90 4.79 -7.77
N ARG A 45 -1.67 6.03 -7.29
CA ARG A 45 -0.43 6.39 -6.61
C ARG A 45 -0.41 5.88 -5.16
N GLU A 46 -1.56 5.90 -4.48
CA GLU A 46 -1.68 5.36 -3.12
C GLU A 46 -1.53 3.84 -3.08
N HIS A 47 -2.12 3.12 -4.04
CA HIS A 47 -2.09 1.64 -4.02
C HIS A 47 -0.67 1.06 -4.02
N LYS A 48 0.23 1.63 -4.82
CA LYS A 48 1.64 1.17 -4.88
C LYS A 48 2.40 1.39 -3.58
N TRP A 49 2.10 2.48 -2.88
CA TRP A 49 2.74 2.77 -1.59
C TRP A 49 2.26 1.79 -0.51
N TRP A 50 0.96 1.51 -0.45
CA TRP A 50 0.39 0.54 0.48
C TRP A 50 0.88 -0.89 0.25
N GLU A 51 1.04 -1.31 -1.01
CA GLU A 51 1.60 -2.63 -1.35
C GLU A 51 3.05 -2.76 -0.90
N THR A 52 3.86 -1.72 -1.13
CA THR A 52 5.26 -1.71 -0.72
C THR A 52 5.39 -1.70 0.81
N ALA A 53 4.54 -0.93 1.50
CA ALA A 53 4.51 -0.88 2.96
C ALA A 53 4.09 -2.23 3.56
N ARG A 54 3.01 -2.85 3.07
CA ARG A 54 2.58 -4.19 3.51
C ARG A 54 3.60 -5.27 3.21
N GLY A 55 4.25 -5.20 2.04
CA GLY A 55 5.30 -6.15 1.67
C GLY A 55 6.47 -6.09 2.66
N ARG A 56 6.89 -4.89 3.06
CA ARG A 56 7.94 -4.69 4.06
C ARG A 56 7.52 -5.16 5.45
N GLU A 57 6.30 -4.82 5.88
CA GLU A 57 5.77 -5.27 7.17
C GLU A 57 5.76 -6.81 7.27
N ARG A 58 5.27 -7.49 6.24
CA ARG A 58 5.31 -8.96 6.17
C ARG A 58 6.74 -9.51 6.22
N ALA A 59 7.68 -8.84 5.56
CA ALA A 59 9.08 -9.26 5.56
C ALA A 59 9.73 -9.10 6.95
N VAL A 60 9.45 -8.00 7.67
CA VAL A 60 9.87 -7.82 9.07
C VAL A 60 9.30 -8.93 9.94
N ILE A 61 7.98 -9.17 9.86
CA ILE A 61 7.30 -10.19 10.67
C ILE A 61 7.89 -11.58 10.39
N ALA A 62 8.10 -11.92 9.12
CA ALA A 62 8.72 -13.19 8.74
C ALA A 62 10.14 -13.33 9.30
N CYS A 63 10.97 -12.29 9.19
CA CYS A 63 12.33 -12.28 9.73
C CYS A 63 12.35 -12.43 11.26
N LEU A 64 11.48 -11.71 11.97
CA LEU A 64 11.35 -11.83 13.42
C LEU A 64 10.86 -13.22 13.84
N GLY A 65 9.94 -13.81 13.06
CA GLY A 65 9.47 -15.18 13.27
C GLY A 65 10.58 -16.21 13.13
N GLU A 66 11.39 -16.13 12.07
CA GLU A 66 12.54 -17.01 11.85
C GLU A 66 13.59 -16.87 12.95
N ALA A 67 13.89 -15.64 13.39
CA ALA A 67 14.81 -15.39 14.50
C ALA A 67 14.29 -16.00 15.82
N GLN A 68 12.99 -15.88 16.08
CA GLN A 68 12.35 -16.45 17.27
C GLN A 68 12.31 -17.98 17.23
N GLU A 69 12.05 -18.57 16.08
CA GLU A 69 12.06 -20.02 15.88
C GLU A 69 13.48 -20.57 16.07
N SER A 70 14.49 -19.92 15.48
CA SER A 70 15.89 -20.33 15.65
C SER A 70 16.35 -20.23 17.11
N TYR A 71 15.89 -19.19 17.83
CA TYR A 71 16.12 -19.06 19.26
C TYR A 71 15.49 -20.21 20.05
N GLN A 72 14.22 -20.52 19.81
CA GLN A 72 13.51 -21.63 20.47
C GLN A 72 14.19 -22.98 20.20
N GLN A 73 14.57 -23.26 18.95
CA GLN A 73 15.30 -24.48 18.61
C GLN A 73 16.65 -24.57 19.34
N GLN A 74 17.40 -23.46 19.42
CA GLN A 74 18.67 -23.43 20.14
C GLN A 74 18.49 -23.64 21.64
N TRP A 75 17.44 -23.04 22.21
CA TRP A 75 17.05 -23.22 23.60
C TRP A 75 16.73 -24.69 23.87
N ASP A 76 15.79 -25.27 23.11
CA ASP A 76 15.37 -26.67 23.25
C ASP A 76 16.54 -27.64 23.09
N ASN A 77 17.43 -27.40 22.13
CA ASN A 77 18.64 -28.21 21.93
C ASN A 77 19.60 -28.11 23.12
N ALA A 78 19.76 -26.93 23.71
CA ALA A 78 20.59 -26.77 24.91
C ALA A 78 19.95 -27.47 26.12
N CYS A 79 18.64 -27.41 26.23
CA CYS A 79 17.85 -28.08 27.26
C CYS A 79 17.90 -29.61 27.17
N GLN A 80 17.83 -30.16 25.95
CA GLN A 80 18.00 -31.59 25.72
C GLN A 80 19.39 -32.09 26.14
N ARG A 81 20.44 -31.26 26.00
CA ARG A 81 21.80 -31.64 26.42
C ARG A 81 21.97 -31.74 27.93
N ILE A 82 21.16 -31.04 28.70
CA ILE A 82 21.18 -31.08 30.17
C ILE A 82 20.10 -32.01 30.76
N ASP A 83 19.36 -32.72 29.91
CA ASP A 83 18.33 -33.71 30.27
C ASP A 83 17.17 -33.16 31.14
N GLU A 84 16.98 -31.84 31.18
CA GLU A 84 15.93 -31.18 32.00
C GLU A 84 14.57 -31.10 31.29
N GLY A 85 14.47 -31.55 30.04
CA GLY A 85 13.21 -31.61 29.29
C GLY A 85 12.50 -30.24 29.20
N LYS A 86 11.18 -30.21 29.49
CA LYS A 86 10.32 -29.02 29.32
C LYS A 86 10.48 -27.93 30.40
N ASN A 87 11.10 -28.24 31.54
CA ASN A 87 11.34 -27.31 32.65
C ASN A 87 12.81 -26.93 32.76
N CYS A 88 13.45 -26.82 31.60
CA CYS A 88 14.86 -26.52 31.50
C CYS A 88 15.15 -25.10 31.97
N THR A 89 16.07 -24.99 32.93
CA THR A 89 16.57 -23.72 33.43
C THR A 89 18.04 -23.63 33.04
N LEU A 90 18.32 -23.12 31.83
CA LEU A 90 19.69 -22.91 31.39
C LEU A 90 20.46 -22.03 32.39
N LEU A 91 21.75 -22.32 32.56
CA LEU A 91 22.64 -21.45 33.34
C LEU A 91 22.49 -20.00 32.87
N THR A 92 22.50 -19.08 33.84
CA THR A 92 22.23 -17.66 33.62
C THR A 92 23.10 -17.07 32.51
N ASP A 93 24.38 -17.45 32.45
CA ASP A 93 25.30 -16.97 31.41
C ASP A 93 24.90 -17.47 30.01
N THR A 94 24.53 -18.75 29.88
CA THR A 94 24.11 -19.33 28.60
C THR A 94 22.82 -18.71 28.11
N ALA A 95 21.84 -18.53 29.00
CA ALA A 95 20.58 -17.86 28.70
C ALA A 95 20.81 -16.41 28.25
N ALA A 96 21.64 -15.66 28.98
CA ALA A 96 21.97 -14.27 28.66
C ALA A 96 22.67 -14.12 27.29
N ILE A 97 23.56 -15.05 26.93
CA ILE A 97 24.21 -15.05 25.61
C ILE A 97 23.19 -15.27 24.50
N MET A 98 22.25 -16.22 24.69
CA MET A 98 21.20 -16.49 23.72
C MET A 98 20.22 -15.31 23.57
N ASP A 99 19.83 -14.68 24.68
CA ASP A 99 18.99 -13.49 24.69
C ASP A 99 19.65 -12.31 23.96
N ALA A 100 20.93 -12.06 24.25
CA ALA A 100 21.69 -11.02 23.56
C ALA A 100 21.78 -11.28 22.05
N ARG A 101 21.89 -12.55 21.65
CA ARG A 101 21.91 -12.96 20.25
C ARG A 101 20.56 -12.75 19.57
N LEU A 102 19.46 -13.06 20.26
CA LEU A 102 18.10 -12.81 19.77
C LEU A 102 17.87 -11.30 19.54
N VAL A 103 18.34 -10.45 20.46
CA VAL A 103 18.30 -8.99 20.28
C VAL A 103 19.06 -8.59 19.01
N GLY A 104 20.29 -9.10 18.82
CA GLY A 104 21.06 -8.83 17.61
C GLY A 104 20.38 -9.26 16.31
N TRP A 105 19.68 -10.40 16.29
CA TRP A 105 18.90 -10.82 15.12
C TRP A 105 17.68 -9.92 14.87
N LYS A 106 16.97 -9.52 15.93
CA LYS A 106 15.84 -8.59 15.81
C LYS A 106 16.30 -7.25 15.24
N ASP A 107 17.41 -6.72 15.73
CA ASP A 107 18.00 -5.48 15.23
C ASP A 107 18.39 -5.58 13.76
N GLU A 108 18.99 -6.70 13.34
CA GLU A 108 19.32 -6.95 11.94
C GLU A 108 18.06 -7.03 11.05
N CYS A 109 16.97 -7.65 11.53
CA CYS A 109 15.69 -7.66 10.83
C CYS A 109 15.16 -6.24 10.61
N PHE A 110 15.19 -5.38 11.62
CA PHE A 110 14.78 -3.97 11.49
C PHE A 110 15.73 -3.15 10.61
N ARG A 111 17.02 -3.47 10.62
CA ARG A 111 18.01 -2.83 9.75
C ARG A 111 17.78 -3.17 8.27
N ARG A 112 17.46 -4.44 8.00
CA ARG A 112 17.20 -4.96 6.64
C ARG A 112 15.85 -4.51 6.11
N TYR A 113 14.86 -4.39 6.98
CA TYR A 113 13.51 -3.98 6.65
C TYR A 113 13.08 -2.81 7.55
N PRO A 114 13.59 -1.59 7.28
CA PRO A 114 13.27 -0.43 8.10
C PRO A 114 11.78 -0.14 8.04
N PRO A 115 11.16 0.23 9.18
CA PRO A 115 9.76 0.64 9.19
C PRO A 115 9.58 1.83 8.26
N ALA A 116 8.44 1.89 7.57
CA ALA A 116 8.10 3.07 6.79
C ALA A 116 7.95 4.24 7.75
N THR A 117 8.98 5.08 7.86
CA THR A 117 8.90 6.35 8.57
C THR A 117 7.89 7.22 7.84
N ILE A 118 6.71 7.40 8.44
CA ILE A 118 5.75 8.42 8.03
C ILE A 118 6.40 9.75 8.44
N THR A 119 7.13 10.38 7.53
CA THR A 119 7.50 11.78 7.68
C THR A 119 6.24 12.60 7.48
N TYR A 120 5.69 13.10 8.59
CA TYR A 120 4.61 14.09 8.62
C TYR A 120 5.12 15.45 8.14
#